data_AF-A0A385YVR9-F1
#
_entry.id   AF-A0A385YVR9-F1
#
_cell.length_a   1.000
_cell.length_b   1.000
_cell.length_c   1.000
_cell.angle_alpha   90.00
_cell.angle_beta   90.00
_cell.angle_gamma   90.00
#
_symmetry.space_group_name_H-M   'P 1'
#
loop_
_entity.id
_entity.type
_entity.pdbx_description
1 polymer ?
#
loop_
_entity_poly.entity_id
_entity_poly.type
_entity_poly.pdbx_seq_one_letter_code
_entity_poly.pdbx_strand_id
1 'polypeptide(L)'
;MNNDNERLASYISASEGIISSDAIEEVRHFYEHGEYEMSFEGLVIELMKVRKYPNNFNLNEWRELAISYGLNKETVFDGEFWVKFRNWGVLFENR
;
A
#
# COMPACT_ATOMS: atom_id res chain seq x y z
N MET A 1 12.76 13.45 -9.53
CA MET A 1 11.72 12.45 -9.24
C MET A 1 11.49 12.43 -7.73
N ASN A 2 10.24 12.36 -7.27
CA ASN A 2 9.92 12.33 -5.83
C ASN A 2 10.31 10.96 -5.26
N ASN A 3 11.06 10.95 -4.15
CA ASN A 3 11.50 9.74 -3.43
C ASN A 3 10.32 8.80 -3.11
N ASP A 4 9.15 9.36 -2.82
CA ASP A 4 7.94 8.60 -2.45
C ASP A 4 7.40 7.71 -3.57
N ASN A 5 7.45 8.14 -4.83
CA ASN A 5 6.92 7.34 -5.94
C ASN A 5 7.86 6.17 -6.27
N GLU A 6 9.17 6.37 -6.14
CA GLU A 6 10.15 5.29 -6.26
C GLU A 6 9.96 4.25 -5.16
N ARG A 7 9.64 4.68 -3.93
CA ARG A 7 9.27 3.78 -2.83
C ARG A 7 7.99 3.00 -3.15
N LEU A 8 6.95 3.67 -3.61
CA LEU A 8 5.70 3.01 -4.02
C LEU A 8 5.97 1.97 -5.11
N ALA A 9 6.75 2.29 -6.14
CA ALA A 9 7.13 1.33 -7.18
C ALA A 9 7.84 0.09 -6.58
N SER A 10 8.75 0.29 -5.63
CA SER A 10 9.40 -0.83 -4.91
C SER A 10 8.40 -1.68 -4.13
N TYR A 11 7.40 -1.07 -3.48
CA TYR A 11 6.37 -1.79 -2.74
C TYR A 11 5.47 -2.62 -3.67
N ILE A 12 5.12 -2.07 -4.84
CA ILE A 12 4.36 -2.79 -5.88
C ILE A 12 5.16 -4.01 -6.35
N SER A 13 6.42 -3.82 -6.73
CA SER A 13 7.30 -4.92 -7.17
C SER A 13 7.47 -6.01 -6.10
N ALA A 14 7.65 -5.62 -4.84
CA ALA A 14 7.80 -6.59 -3.75
C ALA A 14 6.51 -7.37 -3.41
N SER A 15 5.37 -6.90 -3.92
CA SER A 15 4.06 -7.53 -3.72
C SER A 15 3.67 -8.45 -4.88
N GLU A 16 4.46 -8.49 -5.96
CA GLU A 16 4.27 -9.41 -7.07
C GLU A 16 4.37 -10.87 -6.60
N GLY A 17 3.40 -11.70 -6.99
CA GLY A 17 3.31 -13.08 -6.53
C GLY A 17 2.78 -13.26 -5.10
N ILE A 18 2.52 -12.16 -4.37
CA ILE A 18 1.84 -12.18 -3.06
C ILE A 18 0.34 -12.00 -3.25
N ILE A 19 -0.03 -11.02 -4.07
CA ILE A 19 -1.41 -10.74 -4.51
C ILE A 19 -1.61 -11.22 -5.96
N SER A 20 -2.85 -11.22 -6.46
CA SER A 20 -3.16 -11.69 -7.82
C SER A 20 -2.55 -10.80 -8.90
N SER A 21 -2.37 -11.35 -10.11
CA SER A 21 -1.94 -10.59 -11.29
C SER A 21 -2.86 -9.41 -11.56
N ASP A 22 -4.18 -9.64 -11.51
CA ASP A 22 -5.19 -8.63 -11.83
C ASP A 22 -5.12 -7.46 -10.83
N ALA A 23 -4.88 -7.78 -9.54
CA ALA A 23 -4.69 -6.76 -8.51
C ALA A 23 -3.41 -5.95 -8.71
N ILE A 24 -2.30 -6.59 -9.13
CA ILE A 24 -1.06 -5.87 -9.48
C ILE A 24 -1.27 -4.97 -10.69
N GLU A 25 -2.00 -5.44 -11.71
CA GLU A 25 -2.28 -4.66 -12.92
C GLU A 25 -3.10 -3.41 -12.60
N GLU A 26 -4.14 -3.52 -11.76
CA GLU A 26 -4.93 -2.39 -11.31
C GLU A 26 -4.11 -1.38 -10.49
N VAL A 27 -3.30 -1.86 -9.54
CA VAL A 27 -2.39 -1.02 -8.74
C VAL A 27 -1.38 -0.28 -9.63
N ARG A 28 -0.82 -0.97 -10.64
CA ARG A 28 0.10 -0.38 -11.62
C ARG A 28 -0.60 0.64 -12.51
N HIS A 29 -1.84 0.37 -12.91
CA HIS A 29 -2.63 1.32 -13.71
C HIS A 29 -2.75 2.67 -13.00
N PHE A 30 -3.14 2.69 -11.72
CA PHE A 30 -3.18 3.92 -10.92
C PHE A 30 -1.80 4.60 -10.82
N TYR A 31 -0.74 3.82 -10.57
CA TYR A 31 0.62 4.34 -10.49
C TYR A 31 1.06 5.05 -11.78
N GLU A 32 0.79 4.44 -12.93
CA GLU A 32 1.15 4.96 -14.26
C GLU A 32 0.36 6.22 -14.62
N HIS A 33 -0.85 6.39 -14.09
CA HIS A 33 -1.68 7.59 -14.26
C HIS A 33 -1.37 8.70 -13.25
N GLY A 34 -0.43 8.48 -12.31
CA GLY A 34 -0.06 9.45 -11.28
C GLY A 34 -1.02 9.50 -10.10
N GLU A 35 -1.95 8.55 -10.02
CA GLU A 35 -2.94 8.40 -8.94
C GLU A 35 -2.30 7.59 -7.78
N TYR A 36 -1.22 8.12 -7.22
CA TYR A 36 -0.36 7.40 -6.28
C TYR A 36 -1.05 7.02 -4.97
N GLU A 37 -1.96 7.88 -4.48
CA GLU A 37 -2.79 7.58 -3.30
C GLU A 37 -3.66 6.34 -3.52
N MET A 38 -4.28 6.24 -4.71
CA MET A 38 -5.13 5.12 -5.10
C MET A 38 -4.28 3.85 -5.25
N SER A 39 -3.15 3.97 -5.93
CA SER A 39 -2.21 2.87 -6.11
C SER A 39 -1.74 2.29 -4.76
N PHE A 40 -1.35 3.15 -3.81
CA PHE A 40 -0.93 2.71 -2.48
C PHE A 40 -2.09 2.11 -1.67
N GLU A 41 -3.24 2.78 -1.62
CA GLU A 41 -4.39 2.32 -0.86
C GLU A 41 -4.88 0.95 -1.38
N GLY A 42 -5.02 0.82 -2.71
CA GLY A 42 -5.39 -0.43 -3.36
C GLY A 42 -4.40 -1.56 -3.06
N LEU A 43 -3.10 -1.30 -3.16
CA LEU A 43 -2.06 -2.27 -2.83
C LEU A 43 -2.20 -2.81 -1.41
N VAL A 44 -2.35 -1.90 -0.43
CA VAL A 44 -2.48 -2.28 0.99
C VAL A 44 -3.78 -3.02 1.25
N ILE A 45 -4.90 -2.63 0.62
CA ILE A 45 -6.18 -3.37 0.71
C ILE A 45 -6.01 -4.82 0.24
N GLU A 46 -5.35 -5.04 -0.89
CA GLU A 46 -5.14 -6.38 -1.43
C GLU A 46 -4.23 -7.23 -0.53
N LEU A 47 -3.17 -6.65 0.03
CA LEU A 47 -2.30 -7.30 1.01
C LEU A 47 -3.06 -7.67 2.30
N MET A 48 -3.94 -6.79 2.78
CA MET A 48 -4.81 -7.06 3.93
C MET A 48 -5.78 -8.22 3.65
N LYS A 49 -6.37 -8.28 2.45
CA LYS A 49 -7.28 -9.37 2.03
C LYS A 49 -6.59 -10.72 2.07
N VAL A 50 -5.35 -10.82 1.57
CA VAL A 50 -4.57 -12.08 1.57
C VAL A 50 -3.82 -12.33 2.89
N ARG A 51 -3.85 -11.37 3.83
CA ARG A 51 -3.18 -11.44 5.16
C ARG A 51 -1.67 -11.72 5.08
N LYS A 52 -1.01 -11.21 4.04
CA LYS A 52 0.44 -11.37 3.80
C LYS A 52 1.12 -10.02 3.74
N TYR A 53 2.42 -10.01 4.00
CA TYR A 53 3.28 -8.84 3.93
C TYR A 53 4.39 -9.10 2.90
N PRO A 54 4.77 -8.11 2.09
CA PRO A 54 5.95 -8.21 1.25
C PRO A 54 7.24 -8.25 2.08
N ASN A 55 8.32 -8.71 1.46
CA ASN A 55 9.61 -8.86 2.12
C ASN A 55 10.24 -7.53 2.56
N ASN A 56 9.88 -6.43 1.89
CA ASN A 56 10.30 -5.07 2.21
C ASN A 56 9.28 -4.34 3.10
N PHE A 57 8.35 -5.06 3.73
CA PHE A 57 7.39 -4.43 4.61
C PHE A 57 8.06 -3.87 5.87
N ASN A 58 7.95 -2.55 6.04
CA ASN A 58 8.33 -1.84 7.24
C ASN A 58 7.19 -0.90 7.61
N LEU A 59 6.58 -1.11 8.78
CA LEU A 59 5.39 -0.35 9.18
C LEU A 59 5.63 1.16 9.19
N ASN A 60 6.78 1.61 9.70
CA ASN A 60 7.07 3.04 9.79
C ASN A 60 7.21 3.64 8.39
N GLU A 61 7.96 2.99 7.50
CA GLU A 61 8.16 3.47 6.13
C GLU A 61 6.86 3.49 5.32
N TRP A 62 6.05 2.43 5.42
CA TRP A 62 4.76 2.36 4.73
C TRP A 62 3.78 3.39 5.28
N ARG A 63 3.80 3.63 6.60
CA ARG A 63 2.96 4.64 7.24
C ARG A 63 3.37 6.05 6.83
N GLU A 64 4.66 6.34 6.76
CA GLU A 64 5.15 7.63 6.28
C GLU A 64 4.69 7.90 4.85
N LEU A 65 4.75 6.90 3.97
CA LEU A 65 4.28 7.02 2.60
C LEU A 65 2.76 7.23 2.52
N ALA A 66 1.99 6.47 3.31
CA ALA A 66 0.54 6.66 3.40
C ALA A 66 0.16 8.10 3.85
N ILE A 67 0.93 8.68 4.78
CA ILE A 67 0.74 10.06 5.25
C ILE A 67 1.13 11.07 4.17
N SER A 68 2.19 10.83 3.41
CA SER A 68 2.60 11.76 2.34
C SER A 68 1.58 11.80 1.20
N TYR A 69 0.83 10.71 0.99
CA TYR A 69 -0.34 10.65 0.12
C TYR A 69 -1.65 11.13 0.78
N GLY A 70 -1.63 11.61 2.03
CA GLY A 70 -2.82 12.17 2.69
C GLY A 70 -3.86 11.14 3.17
N LEU A 71 -3.56 9.84 3.06
CA LEU A 71 -4.49 8.74 3.41
C LEU A 71 -4.82 8.66 4.90
N ASN A 72 -4.12 9.42 5.74
CA ASN A 72 -4.46 9.59 7.15
C ASN A 72 -5.58 10.61 7.39
N LYS A 73 -6.00 11.34 6.34
CA LYS A 73 -7.04 12.38 6.39
C LYS A 73 -8.23 12.01 5.50
N GLU A 74 -7.95 11.59 4.27
CA GLU A 74 -8.96 11.25 3.27
C GLU A 74 -8.54 9.97 2.56
N THR A 75 -9.47 9.01 2.49
CA THR A 75 -9.30 7.70 1.89
C THR A 75 -10.12 7.63 0.61
N VAL A 76 -9.64 6.91 -0.40
CA VAL A 76 -10.27 6.82 -1.72
C VAL A 76 -11.21 5.62 -1.82
N PHE A 77 -10.78 4.44 -1.39
CA PHE A 77 -11.51 3.19 -1.63
C PHE A 77 -12.24 2.65 -0.40
N ASP A 78 -11.62 2.74 0.77
CA ASP A 78 -12.18 2.24 2.03
C ASP A 78 -12.16 3.33 3.09
N GLY A 79 -13.35 3.80 3.51
CA GLY A 79 -13.49 4.83 4.54
C GLY A 79 -12.86 4.48 5.89
N GLU A 80 -12.58 3.19 6.14
CA GLU A 80 -11.88 2.71 7.34
C GLU A 80 -10.42 2.33 7.07
N PHE A 81 -9.91 2.60 5.87
CA PHE A 81 -8.57 2.21 5.42
C PHE A 81 -7.50 2.52 6.45
N TRP A 82 -7.45 3.78 6.93
CA TRP A 82 -6.40 4.22 7.85
C TRP A 82 -6.38 3.40 9.15
N VAL A 83 -7.55 3.05 9.68
CA VAL A 83 -7.66 2.25 10.91
C VAL A 83 -7.25 0.80 10.62
N LYS A 84 -7.75 0.22 9.52
CA LYS A 84 -7.42 -1.16 9.10
C LYS A 84 -5.92 -1.33 8.83
N PHE A 85 -5.33 -0.40 8.09
CA PHE A 85 -3.90 -0.38 7.78
C PHE A 85 -3.04 -0.33 9.05
N ARG A 86 -3.34 0.56 10.01
CA ARG A 86 -2.59 0.61 11.28
C ARG A 86 -2.71 -0.68 12.08
N ASN A 87 -3.91 -1.24 12.17
CA ASN A 87 -4.13 -2.50 12.89
C ASN A 87 -3.38 -3.66 12.23
N TRP A 88 -3.47 -3.77 10.90
CA TRP A 88 -2.73 -4.75 10.13
C TRP A 88 -1.21 -4.58 10.28
N GLY A 89 -0.70 -3.36 10.29
CA GLY A 89 0.70 -3.06 10.58
C GLY A 89 1.17 -3.56 11.94
N VAL A 90 0.42 -3.27 13.01
CA VAL A 90 0.75 -3.71 14.37
C VAL A 90 0.75 -5.24 14.50
N LEU A 91 -0.10 -5.95 13.75
CA LEU A 91 -0.07 -7.41 13.71
C LEU A 91 1.22 -7.98 13.12
N PHE A 92 1.98 -7.21 12.33
CA PHE A 92 3.29 -7.62 11.83
C PHE A 92 4.37 -7.49 12.89
N GLU A 93 4.39 -6.38 13.65
CA GLU A 93 5.38 -6.12 14.69
C GLU A 93 5.29 -7.11 15.86
N ASN A 94 4.13 -7.73 16.07
CA ASN A 94 3.89 -8.73 17.11
C ASN A 94 4.17 -10.19 16.67
N ARG A 95 4.83 -10.41 15.52
CA ARG A 95 5.15 -11.75 14.99
C ARG A 95 6.48 -12.30 15.49
#